data_AF-A0A954W412-F1
#
_entry.id   AF-A0A954W412-F1
#
_cell.length_a   1.000
_cell.length_b   1.000
_cell.length_c   1.000
_cell.angle_alpha   90.00
_cell.angle_beta   90.00
_cell.angle_gamma   90.00
#
_symmetry.space_group_name_H-M   'P 1'
#
loop_
_entity.id
_entity.type
_entity.pdbx_description
1 polymer ?
#
loop_
_entity_poly.entity_id
_entity_poly.type
_entity_poly.pdbx_seq_one_letter_code
_entity_poly.pdbx_strand_id
1 'polypeptide(L)' 'NPVVHVIDEATGETVYSLRIAGDKFRPHVFADGTYTVRVSDPEAGRSRQATGLKLAKSNSASVEIALN' A
#
# COMPACT_ATOMS: atom_id res chain seq x y z
N ASN A 1 9.81 -6.15 9.58
CA ASN A 1 8.37 -6.52 9.54
C ASN A 1 7.55 -5.27 9.26
N PRO A 2 7.50 -4.78 8.01
CA PRO A 2 6.82 -3.54 7.71
C PRO A 2 5.30 -3.69 7.79
N VAL A 3 4.64 -2.57 8.10
CA VAL A 3 3.19 -2.42 8.04
C VAL A 3 2.86 -1.66 6.77
N VAL A 4 2.00 -2.24 5.95
CA VAL A 4 1.44 -1.59 4.76
C VAL A 4 0.08 -1.02 5.12
N HIS A 5 -0.19 0.20 4.70
CA HIS A 5 -1.50 0.83 4.70
C HIS A 5 -1.90 1.11 3.26
N VAL A 6 -3.11 0.70 2.88
CA VAL A 6 -3.71 1.04 1.59
C VAL A 6 -4.81 2.04 1.85
N ILE A 7 -4.70 3.21 1.23
CA ILE A 7 -5.56 4.37 1.46
C ILE A 7 -6.25 4.72 0.15
N ASP A 8 -7.57 4.84 0.18
CA ASP A 8 -8.35 5.33 -0.95
C ASP A 8 -8.18 6.85 -1.04
N GLU A 9 -7.71 7.37 -2.18
CA GLU A 9 -7.48 8.81 -2.32
C GLU A 9 -8.78 9.60 -2.54
N ALA A 10 -9.86 8.94 -2.96
CA ALA A 10 -11.15 9.60 -3.13
C ALA A 10 -11.80 9.92 -1.78
N THR A 11 -11.63 9.05 -0.79
CA THR A 11 -12.22 9.25 0.56
C THR A 11 -11.20 9.69 1.61
N GLY A 12 -9.91 9.44 1.37
CA GLY A 12 -8.84 9.62 2.36
C GLY A 12 -8.79 8.52 3.42
N GLU A 13 -9.61 7.47 3.29
CA GLU A 13 -9.73 6.42 4.30
C GLU A 13 -8.75 5.28 4.07
N THR A 14 -8.27 4.67 5.16
CA THR A 14 -7.50 3.43 5.06
C THR A 14 -8.43 2.27 4.75
N VAL A 15 -8.29 1.68 3.57
CA VAL A 15 -9.03 0.49 3.14
C VAL A 15 -8.65 -0.70 4.01
N TYR A 16 -7.34 -0.89 4.27
CA TYR A 16 -6.82 -1.88 5.21
C TYR A 16 -5.37 -1.60 5.59
N SER A 17 -4.92 -2.29 6.63
CA SER A 17 -3.51 -2.40 7.00
C SER A 17 -3.09 -3.87 7.11
N LEU A 18 -1.86 -4.18 6.71
CA LEU A 18 -1.31 -5.53 6.75
C LEU A 18 0.16 -5.51 7.13
N ARG A 19 0.56 -6.37 8.06
CA ARG A 19 1.99 -6.65 8.31
C ARG A 19 2.46 -7.71 7.33
N ILE A 20 3.49 -7.39 6.55
CA ILE A 20 4.05 -8.31 5.54
C ILE A 20 5.40 -8.87 6.02
N ALA A 21 5.71 -10.08 5.59
CA ALA A 21 7.05 -10.64 5.70
C ALA A 21 7.79 -10.40 4.37
N GLY A 22 8.81 -9.55 4.40
CA GLY A 22 9.59 -9.14 3.22
C GLY A 22 9.37 -7.69 2.80
N ASP A 23 9.80 -7.37 1.59
CA ASP A 23 9.87 -6.04 0.98
C ASP A 23 9.00 -5.89 -0.28
N LYS A 24 8.30 -6.95 -0.68
CA LYS A 24 7.39 -6.94 -1.84
C LYS A 24 5.96 -7.09 -1.39
N PHE A 25 5.08 -6.28 -1.97
CA PHE A 25 3.67 -6.30 -1.66
C PHE A 25 2.84 -6.07 -2.92
N ARG A 26 1.62 -6.63 -2.94
CA ARG A 26 0.69 -6.41 -4.03
C ARG A 26 -0.64 -5.97 -3.44
N PRO A 27 -1.03 -4.68 -3.57
CA PRO A 27 -2.28 -4.21 -3.01
C PRO A 27 -3.46 -4.85 -3.74
N HIS A 28 -4.34 -5.51 -2.97
CA HIS A 28 -5.68 -5.83 -3.43
C HIS A 28 -6.60 -4.63 -3.17
N VAL A 29 -7.45 -4.27 -4.14
CA VAL A 29 -8.45 -3.21 -3.99
C VAL A 29 -9.84 -3.74 -4.34
N PHE A 30 -10.86 -3.24 -3.65
CA PHE A 30 -12.24 -3.70 -3.80
C PHE A 30 -13.02 -2.94 -4.87
N ALA A 31 -12.46 -1.84 -5.37
CA ALA A 31 -12.99 -0.97 -6.41
C ALA A 31 -11.85 -0.44 -7.29
N ASP A 32 -12.19 -0.01 -8.50
CA ASP A 32 -11.27 0.72 -9.36
C ASP A 32 -11.11 2.13 -8.82
N GLY A 33 -9.87 2.63 -8.75
CA GLY A 33 -9.63 3.94 -8.17
C GLY A 33 -8.16 4.32 -8.06
N THR A 34 -7.93 5.46 -7.43
CA THR A 34 -6.60 5.94 -7.11
C THR A 34 -6.33 5.70 -5.64
N TYR A 35 -5.19 5.10 -5.35
CA TYR A 35 -4.81 4.69 -4.01
C TYR A 35 -3.42 5.20 -3.64
N THR A 36 -3.23 5.44 -2.35
CA THR A 36 -1.92 5.59 -1.74
C THR A 36 -1.56 4.30 -1.01
N VAL A 37 -0.37 3.76 -1.28
CA VAL A 37 0.22 2.68 -0.49
C VAL A 37 1.34 3.25 0.36
N ARG A 38 1.16 3.21 1.68
CA ARG A 38 2.18 3.62 2.66
C ARG A 38 2.78 2.39 3.32
N VAL A 39 4.10 2.32 3.36
CA VAL A 39 4.84 1.27 4.05
C VAL A 39 5.62 1.90 5.19
N SER A 40 5.43 1.40 6.41
CA SER A 40 6.10 1.88 7.61
C SER A 40 6.84 0.75 8.31
N ASP A 41 8.03 1.07 8.81
CA ASP A 41 8.73 0.29 9.82
C ASP A 41 8.60 1.06 11.15
N PRO A 42 7.65 0.68 12.02
CA PRO A 42 7.44 1.38 13.29
C PRO A 42 8.59 1.17 14.27
N GLU A 43 9.38 0.10 14.15
CA GLU A 43 10.52 -0.16 15.03
C GLU A 43 11.70 0.72 14.64
N ALA A 44 11.92 0.92 13.33
CA ALA A 44 12.96 1.81 12.81
C ALA A 44 12.52 3.29 12.70
N GLY A 45 11.23 3.59 12.94
CA GLY A 45 10.67 4.94 12.81
C GLY A 45 10.68 5.49 11.38
N ARG A 46 10.68 4.63 10.37
CA ARG A 46 10.76 5.03 8.95
C ARG A 46 9.44 4.75 8.23
N SER A 47 9.09 5.57 7.25
CA SER A 47 7.99 5.27 6.35
C SER A 47 8.22 5.82 4.96
N ARG A 48 7.66 5.16 3.95
CA ARG A 48 7.60 5.60 2.56
C ARG A 48 6.16 5.45 2.05
N GLN A 49 5.80 6.22 1.05
CA GLN A 49 4.49 6.08 0.40
C GLN A 49 4.60 6.27 -1.11
N ALA A 50 3.76 5.55 -1.84
CA ALA A 50 3.51 5.73 -3.26
C ALA A 50 2.06 6.17 -3.42
N THR A 51 1.87 7.38 -3.95
CA THR A 51 0.56 8.01 -4.19
C THR A 51 0.19 7.94 -5.66
N GLY A 52 -1.08 8.17 -6.01
CA GLY A 52 -1.53 8.22 -7.39
C GLY A 52 -1.60 6.84 -8.06
N LEU A 53 -1.62 5.75 -7.29
CA LEU A 53 -1.64 4.40 -7.84
C LEU A 53 -3.02 4.08 -8.39
N LYS A 54 -3.12 4.00 -9.72
CA LYS A 54 -4.33 3.54 -10.38
C LYS A 54 -4.42 2.02 -10.25
N LEU A 55 -5.28 1.56 -9.37
CA LEU A 55 -5.52 0.14 -9.13
C LEU A 55 -6.93 -0.22 -9.60
N ALA A 56 -7.04 -1.39 -10.21
CA ALA A 56 -8.31 -1.95 -10.61
C ALA A 56 -8.65 -3.12 -9.67
N LYS A 57 -9.95 -3.35 -9.46
CA LYS A 57 -10.52 -4.49 -8.72
C LYS A 57 -10.04 -5.84 -9.28
N SER A 58 -9.57 -5.86 -10.53
CA SER A 58 -8.99 -7.05 -11.15
C SER A 58 -7.52 -7.23 -10.75
N ASN A 59 -7.21 -8.43 -10.27
CA ASN A 59 -6.07 -8.83 -9.47
C ASN A 59 -4.71 -8.84 -10.24
N SER A 60 -4.41 -7.82 -11.06
CA SER A 60 -3.35 -7.85 -12.09
C SER A 60 -2.16 -6.87 -11.89
N ALA A 61 -2.21 -5.88 -11.00
CA ALA A 61 -1.12 -4.91 -10.80
C ALA A 61 -0.20 -5.25 -9.61
N SER A 62 1.12 -5.40 -9.82
CA SER A 62 2.15 -5.58 -8.76
C SER A 62 2.81 -4.24 -8.49
N VAL A 63 3.02 -3.88 -7.22
CA VAL A 63 3.74 -2.65 -6.85
C VAL A 63 4.92 -3.02 -5.95
N GLU A 64 6.14 -2.96 -6.48
CA GLU A 64 7.34 -3.17 -5.67
C GLU A 64 7.67 -1.89 -4.89
N ILE A 65 7.67 -1.96 -3.56
CA ILE A 65 8.01 -0.82 -2.70
C ILE A 65 9.17 -1.24 -1.79
N ALA A 66 10.39 -0.96 -2.24
CA ALA A 66 11.58 -1.21 -1.44
C ALA A 66 11.77 -0.14 -0.35
N LEU A 67 11.85 -0.59 0.90
CA LEU A 67 12.36 0.19 2.04
C LEU A 67 13.87 -0.06 2.13
N ASN A 68 14.68 0.65 1.33
CA ASN A 68 16.12 0.76 1.58
C ASN A 68 16.39 1.57 2.85
#